data_AF-A0A1H3HMZ8-F1
#
_entry.id   AF-A0A1H3HMZ8-F1
#
_cell.length_a   1.000
_cell.length_b   1.000
_cell.length_c   1.000
_cell.angle_alpha   90.00
_cell.angle_beta   90.00
_cell.angle_gamma   90.00
#
_symmetry.space_group_name_H-M   'P 1'
#
loop_
_entity.id
_entity.type
_entity.pdbx_description
1 polymer ?
#
loop_
_entity_poly.entity_id
_entity_poly.type
_entity_poly.pdbx_seq_one_letter_code
_entity_poly.pdbx_strand_id
1 'polypeptide(L)' 'MRTVLIMATSDIAEAVAALGGRVLSVEPRLGATRAEVPAAKVKELAALESVTHVQVDEDIQRDEPKP' A
#
# COMPACT_ATOMS: atom_id res chain seq x y z
N MET A 1 -8.62 -7.66 4.42
CA MET A 1 -7.82 -6.45 4.15
C MET A 1 -6.43 -6.88 3.75
N ARG A 2 -5.72 -6.12 2.91
CA ARG A 2 -4.31 -6.38 2.59
C ARG A 2 -3.47 -5.18 3.00
N THR A 3 -2.32 -5.43 3.62
CA THR A 3 -1.32 -4.39 3.85
C THR A 3 -0.61 -4.11 2.54
N VAL A 4 -0.49 -2.84 2.20
CA VAL A 4 0.17 -2.36 1.00
C VAL A 4 1.16 -1.26 1.36
N LEU A 5 2.31 -1.27 0.69
CA LEU A 5 3.23 -0.16 0.62
C LEU A 5 2.93 0.62 -0.66
N ILE A 6 2.67 1.91 -0.51
CA ILE A 6 2.25 2.78 -1.59
C ILE A 6 3.30 3.88 -1.73
N MET A 7 3.87 4.02 -2.92
CA MET A 7 4.71 5.15 -3.30
C MET A 7 3.82 6.16 -4.02
N ALA A 8 3.81 7.39 -3.54
CA ALA A 8 2.99 8.45 -4.11
C ALA A 8 3.73 9.79 -4.19
N THR A 9 3.38 10.61 -5.17
CA THR A 9 3.93 11.96 -5.36
C THR A 9 3.22 13.02 -4.52
N SER A 10 2.07 12.68 -3.95
CA SER A 10 1.27 13.52 -3.06
C SER A 10 0.77 12.73 -1.86
N ASP A 11 0.18 13.43 -0.88
CA ASP A 11 -0.58 12.75 0.18
C ASP A 11 -1.75 11.97 -0.44
N ILE A 12 -1.95 10.75 0.06
CA ILE A 12 -2.96 9.79 -0.41
C ILE A 12 -3.86 9.28 0.73
N ALA A 13 -3.73 9.83 1.94
CA ALA A 13 -4.50 9.37 3.10
C ALA A 13 -6.01 9.43 2.86
N GLU A 14 -6.49 10.50 2.23
CA GLU A 14 -7.91 10.66 1.86
C GLU A 14 -8.36 9.63 0.82
N ALA A 15 -7.52 9.37 -0.19
CA ALA A 15 -7.83 8.37 -1.23
C ALA A 15 -7.89 6.95 -0.64
N VAL A 16 -6.96 6.62 0.27
CA VAL A 16 -6.97 5.36 1.01
C VAL A 16 -8.25 5.23 1.83
N ALA A 17 -8.65 6.27 2.55
CA ALA A 17 -9.88 6.28 3.34
C ALA A 17 -11.14 6.15 2.47
N ALA A 18 -11.18 6.84 1.32
CA ALA A 18 -12.30 6.76 0.36
C ALA A 18 -12.48 5.36 -0.22
N LEU A 19 -11.40 4.59 -0.33
CA LEU A 19 -11.42 3.19 -0.76
C LEU A 19 -11.75 2.20 0.37
N GLY A 20 -12.12 2.69 1.56
CA GLY A 20 -12.39 1.86 2.74
C GLY A 20 -11.13 1.26 3.36
N GLY A 21 -9.97 1.85 3.08
CA GLY A 21 -8.70 1.51 3.68
C GLY A 21 -8.36 2.35 4.91
N ARG A 22 -7.23 2.03 5.55
CA ARG A 22 -6.69 2.74 6.70
C ARG A 22 -5.19 2.93 6.54
N VAL A 23 -4.70 4.15 6.69
CA VAL A 23 -3.26 4.43 6.75
C VAL A 23 -2.70 3.90 8.08
N LEU A 24 -1.64 3.11 8.00
CA LEU A 24 -0.91 2.57 9.16
C LEU A 24 0.28 3.45 9.53
N SER A 25 1.06 3.86 8.54
CA SER A 25 2.23 4.71 8.72
C SER A 25 2.56 5.48 7.46
N VAL A 26 3.16 6.66 7.62
CA VAL A 26 3.64 7.49 6.51
C VAL A 26 5.13 7.74 6.73
N GLU A 27 5.93 7.49 5.70
CA GLU A 27 7.35 7.82 5.64
C GLU A 27 7.55 8.95 4.62
N PRO A 28 7.40 10.22 5.03
CA PRO A 28 7.39 11.35 4.12
C PRO A 28 8.73 11.58 3.43
N ARG A 29 9.84 11.10 3.99
CA ARG A 29 11.18 11.23 3.37
C ARG A 29 11.31 10.40 2.10
N LEU A 30 10.58 9.29 2.00
CA LEU A 30 10.62 8.37 0.88
C LEU A 30 9.39 8.50 -0.03
N GLY A 31 8.42 9.35 0.32
CA GLY A 31 7.12 9.40 -0.36
C GLY A 31 6.34 8.09 -0.23
N ALA A 32 6.57 7.35 0.86
CA ALA A 32 6.02 6.02 1.06
C ALA A 32 4.94 6.05 2.14
N THR A 33 3.81 5.40 1.86
CA THR A 33 2.68 5.26 2.78
C THR A 33 2.32 3.80 2.92
N ARG A 34 2.28 3.30 4.15
CA ARG A 34 1.81 1.95 4.45
C ARG A 34 0.35 2.03 4.87
N ALA A 35 -0.50 1.25 4.21
CA ALA A 35 -1.93 1.25 4.47
C ALA A 35 -2.53 -0.16 4.38
N GLU A 36 -3.64 -0.37 5.06
CA GLU A 36 -4.52 -1.51 4.82
C GLU A 36 -5.59 -1.09 3.81
N VAL A 37 -5.75 -1.84 2.73
CA VAL A 37 -6.75 -1.56 1.70
C VAL A 37 -7.54 -2.84 1.41
N PRO A 38 -8.85 -2.76 1.12
CA PRO A 38 -9.60 -3.91 0.65
C PRO A 38 -8.95 -4.51 -0.60
N ALA A 39 -8.80 -5.84 -0.65
CA ALA A 39 -8.10 -6.51 -1.76
C ALA A 39 -8.67 -6.17 -3.14
N ALA A 40 -9.99 -5.99 -3.22
CA ALA A 40 -10.70 -5.58 -4.44
C ALA A 40 -10.34 -4.15 -4.89
N LYS A 41 -9.93 -3.27 -3.96
CA LYS A 41 -9.63 -1.85 -4.18
C LYS A 41 -8.16 -1.56 -4.44
N VAL A 42 -7.27 -2.54 -4.28
CA VAL A 42 -5.83 -2.38 -4.54
C VAL A 42 -5.55 -1.95 -5.98
N LYS A 43 -6.28 -2.52 -6.95
CA LYS A 43 -6.14 -2.13 -8.37
C LYS A 43 -6.61 -0.70 -8.63
N GLU A 44 -7.67 -0.27 -7.96
CA GLU A 44 -8.19 1.10 -8.07
C GLU A 44 -7.21 2.10 -7.45
N LEU A 45 -6.62 1.76 -6.31
CA LEU A 45 -5.56 2.54 -5.67
C LEU A 45 -4.33 2.70 -6.58
N ALA A 46 -3.91 1.62 -7.23
CA ALA A 46 -2.76 1.62 -8.14
C ALA A 46 -3.01 2.43 -9.42
N ALA A 47 -4.27 2.73 -9.75
CA ALA A 47 -4.65 3.51 -10.92
C ALA A 47 -4.76 5.02 -10.63
N LEU A 48 -4.56 5.47 -9.38
CA LEU A 48 -4.56 6.88 -9.02
C LEU A 48 -3.35 7.60 -9.63
N GLU A 49 -3.56 8.79 -10.20
CA GLU A 49 -2.47 9.58 -10.81
C GLU A 49 -1.35 9.96 -9.84
N SER A 50 -1.67 10.08 -8.56
CA SER A 50 -0.69 10.37 -7.50
C SER A 50 0.15 9.15 -7.11
N VAL A 51 -0.25 7.94 -7.49
CA VAL A 51 0.40 6.70 -7.10
C VAL A 51 1.38 6.25 -8.18
N THR A 52 2.65 6.13 -7.82
CA THR A 52 3.71 5.67 -8.72
C THR A 52 3.98 4.17 -8.59
N HIS A 53 3.77 3.61 -7.41
CA HIS A 53 3.97 2.19 -7.16
C HIS A 53 3.10 1.68 -6.01
N VAL A 54 2.58 0.47 -6.15
CA VAL A 54 1.89 -0.24 -5.06
C VAL A 54 2.50 -1.62 -4.93
N GLN A 55 3.04 -1.92 -3.76
CA GLN A 55 3.52 -3.23 -3.39
C GLN A 55 2.56 -3.81 -2.35
N VAL A 56 1.97 -4.95 -2.66
CA VAL A 56 1.21 -5.70 -1.67
C VAL A 56 2.20 -6.44 -0.78
N ASP A 57 2.07 -6.26 0.54
CA ASP A 57 2.77 -7.07 1.53
C ASP A 57 2.07 -8.44 1.53
N GLU A 58 2.33 -9.23 0.47
CA GLU A 58 2.08 -10.65 0.51
C GLU A 58 3.17 -11.20 1.41
N ASP A 59 2.77 -11.80 2.53
CA ASP A 59 3.66 -12.53 3.44
C ASP A 59 4.76 -13.17 2.60
N ILE A 60 5.98 -12.62 2.73
CA ILE A 60 7.15 -13.28 2.18
C ILE A 60 7.17 -14.60 2.94
N GLN A 61 6.62 -15.65 2.34
CA GLN A 61 6.95 -17.01 2.71
C GLN A 61 8.45 -17.10 2.45
N ARG A 62 9.22 -16.76 3.48
CA ARG A 62 10.61 -17.18 3.58
C ARG A 62 10.50 -18.69 3.52
N ASP A 63 10.79 -19.26 2.35
CA ASP A 63 11.26 -20.63 2.28
C ASP A 63 12.42 -20.68 3.29
N GLU A 64 12.15 -21.25 4.46
CA GLU A 64 13.22 -21.62 5.38
C GLU A 64 14.18 -22.49 4.56
N PRO A 65 15.49 -22.20 4.55
CA PRO A 65 16.43 -23.11 3.92
C PRO A 65 16.27 -24.46 4.64
N LYS A 66 15.76 -25.47 3.92
CA LYS A 66 15.72 -26.83 4.45
C LYS A 66 17.15 -27.26 4.80
N PRO A 67 17.37 -27.86 5.99
CA PRO A 67 18.68 -28.28 6.46
C PRO A 67 19.30 -29.38 5.60
#